data_AF-A0A0P1H9L9-F1
#
_entry.id   AF-A0A0P1H9L9-F1
#
_cell.length_a   1.000
_cell.length_b   1.000
_cell.length_c   1.000
_cell.angle_alpha   90.00
_cell.angle_beta   90.00
_cell.angle_gamma   90.00
#
_symmetry.space_group_name_H-M   'P 1'
#
loop_
_entity.id
_entity.type
_entity.pdbx_description
1 polymer ?
#
loop_
_entity_poly.entity_id
_entity_poly.type
_entity_poly.pdbx_seq_one_letter_code
_entity_poly.pdbx_strand_id
1 'polypeptide(L)'
;MGQWVAPAGVYMRKAAIRNGSIGNAEIAGSLQSDNYAEDADGIPTEGVKIDFRNDVVKLAGPVISRNIEAAAGSFWTGGPITVNPNSGLYQVETWELVETGLQVPVDQVWMASNKTYLAYAAFDGSATAPGGISGNNEYWGCKAEVLPFARWNGPQQLYLRIELWAKGISALHRSGNTTLGGKIHWKLYEVT
;
A
#
# COMPACT_ATOMS: atom_id res chain seq x y z
N MET A 1 -27.36 -63.05 15.14
CA MET A 1 -26.44 -61.91 14.97
C MET A 1 -27.27 -60.72 14.50
N GLY A 2 -27.39 -59.67 15.31
CA GLY A 2 -28.18 -58.48 14.96
C GLY A 2 -27.36 -57.51 14.13
N GLN A 3 -27.84 -57.18 12.93
CA GLN A 3 -27.27 -56.14 12.08
C GLN A 3 -27.80 -54.79 12.57
N TRP A 4 -26.91 -53.97 13.14
CA TRP A 4 -27.19 -52.57 13.41
C TRP A 4 -27.19 -51.80 12.09
N VAL A 5 -28.37 -51.39 11.63
CA VAL A 5 -28.51 -50.46 10.51
C VAL A 5 -28.52 -49.05 11.11
N ALA A 6 -27.44 -48.29 10.93
CA ALA A 6 -27.44 -46.86 11.25
C ALA A 6 -28.36 -46.13 10.26
N PRO A 7 -29.18 -45.15 10.68
CA PRO A 7 -30.04 -44.42 9.76
C PRO A 7 -29.18 -43.57 8.82
N ALA A 8 -29.35 -43.76 7.52
CA ALA A 8 -28.76 -42.90 6.51
C ALA A 8 -29.36 -41.49 6.63
N GLY A 9 -28.49 -40.49 6.87
CA GLY A 9 -28.67 -39.04 6.76
C GLY A 9 -30.09 -38.45 6.84
N VAL A 10 -30.34 -37.63 7.87
CA VAL A 10 -31.51 -36.75 7.88
C VAL A 10 -31.33 -35.64 6.84
N TYR A 11 -32.13 -35.66 5.78
CA TYR A 11 -32.15 -34.59 4.77
C TYR A 11 -33.09 -33.47 5.22
N MET A 12 -32.52 -32.36 5.72
CA MET A 12 -33.28 -31.14 6.01
C MET A 12 -33.28 -30.22 4.79
N ARG A 13 -34.46 -29.89 4.26
CA ARG A 13 -34.59 -29.03 3.07
C ARG A 13 -34.15 -27.58 3.32
N LYS A 14 -34.41 -27.06 4.53
CA LYS A 14 -33.99 -25.75 5.02
C LYS A 14 -33.83 -25.79 6.54
N ALA A 15 -32.70 -25.32 7.05
CA ALA A 15 -32.46 -25.05 8.46
C ALA A 15 -31.97 -23.60 8.57
N ALA A 16 -32.57 -22.83 9.48
CA ALA A 16 -32.23 -21.42 9.66
C ALA A 16 -31.86 -21.15 11.12
N ILE A 17 -30.72 -20.50 11.32
CA ILE A 17 -30.31 -19.97 12.62
C ILE A 17 -30.61 -18.49 12.56
N ARG A 18 -31.72 -18.08 13.19
CA ARG A 18 -32.20 -16.69 13.13
C ARG A 18 -31.47 -15.79 14.13
N ASN A 19 -31.40 -16.23 15.38
CA ASN A 19 -30.70 -15.56 16.48
C ASN A 19 -30.09 -16.64 17.38
N GLY A 20 -28.83 -17.00 17.12
CA GLY A 20 -28.12 -18.01 17.90
C GLY A 20 -26.64 -18.00 17.54
N SER A 21 -25.79 -18.32 18.52
CA SER A 21 -24.37 -18.54 18.28
C SER A 21 -24.14 -20.01 17.92
N ILE A 22 -23.23 -20.24 16.97
CA ILE A 22 -22.73 -21.58 16.66
C ILE A 22 -21.32 -21.67 17.23
N GLY A 23 -21.08 -22.63 18.11
CA GLY A 23 -19.75 -22.88 18.65
C GLY A 23 -18.80 -23.40 17.57
N ASN A 24 -19.19 -24.48 16.89
CA ASN A 24 -18.44 -25.10 15.79
C ASN A 24 -19.39 -25.46 14.64
N ALA A 25 -19.00 -25.16 13.40
CA ALA A 25 -19.69 -25.59 12.18
C ALA A 25 -18.68 -26.05 11.13
N GLU A 26 -19.00 -27.13 10.42
CA GLU A 26 -18.24 -27.61 9.28
C GLU A 26 -19.17 -27.65 8.05
N ILE A 27 -18.72 -27.07 6.93
CA ILE A 27 -19.48 -26.97 5.69
C ILE A 27 -18.67 -27.64 4.58
N ALA A 28 -19.11 -28.81 4.12
CA ALA A 28 -18.39 -29.63 3.12
C ALA A 28 -18.59 -29.19 1.65
N GLY A 29 -19.33 -28.11 1.41
CA GLY A 29 -19.77 -27.70 0.08
C GLY A 29 -19.52 -26.22 -0.17
N SER A 30 -20.60 -25.45 -0.21
CA SER A 30 -20.52 -24.00 -0.40
C SER A 30 -21.43 -23.28 0.57
N LEU A 31 -21.04 -22.05 0.93
CA LEU A 31 -21.88 -21.07 1.60
C LEU A 31 -22.21 -19.98 0.57
N GLN A 32 -23.48 -19.66 0.35
CA GLN A 32 -23.86 -18.60 -0.59
C GLN A 32 -24.98 -17.73 -0.01
N SER A 33 -25.03 -16.46 -0.42
CA SER A 33 -26.18 -15.59 -0.15
C SER A 33 -27.41 -16.07 -0.92
N ASP A 34 -28.59 -15.74 -0.39
CA ASP A 34 -29.87 -16.16 -0.99
C ASP A 34 -30.09 -15.60 -2.41
N ASN A 35 -29.50 -14.44 -2.71
CA ASN A 35 -29.57 -13.76 -4.00
C ASN A 35 -28.34 -14.02 -4.89
N TYR A 36 -27.52 -15.03 -4.58
CA TYR A 36 -26.32 -15.28 -5.35
C TYR A 36 -26.63 -15.62 -6.83
N ALA A 37 -25.99 -14.90 -7.76
CA ALA A 37 -26.13 -15.11 -9.20
C ALA A 37 -24.78 -15.00 -9.92
N GLU A 38 -24.61 -15.76 -11.00
CA GLU A 38 -23.44 -15.76 -11.89
C GLU A 38 -23.91 -15.54 -13.34
N ASP A 39 -23.06 -14.95 -14.19
CA ASP A 39 -23.28 -14.92 -15.64
C ASP A 39 -22.84 -16.23 -16.34
N ALA A 40 -22.90 -16.27 -17.68
CA ALA A 40 -22.55 -17.46 -18.46
C ALA A 40 -21.07 -17.88 -18.33
N ASP A 41 -20.19 -16.95 -17.94
CA ASP A 41 -18.76 -17.18 -17.75
C ASP A 41 -18.40 -17.48 -16.27
N GLY A 42 -19.41 -17.54 -15.40
CA GLY A 42 -19.26 -17.83 -13.98
C GLY A 42 -18.81 -16.63 -13.14
N ILE A 43 -18.96 -15.41 -13.65
CA ILE A 43 -18.65 -14.17 -12.92
C ILE A 43 -19.86 -13.76 -12.07
N PRO A 44 -19.68 -13.46 -10.77
CA PRO A 44 -20.78 -13.08 -9.90
C PRO A 44 -21.41 -11.75 -10.29
N THR A 45 -22.73 -11.73 -10.47
CA THR A 45 -23.51 -10.53 -10.75
C THR A 45 -24.24 -10.02 -9.50
N GLU A 46 -24.58 -10.92 -8.57
CA GLU A 46 -25.19 -10.59 -7.28
C GLU A 46 -24.68 -11.50 -6.15
N GLY A 47 -24.62 -10.96 -4.94
CA GLY A 47 -24.37 -11.74 -3.72
C GLY A 47 -22.93 -12.22 -3.51
N VAL A 48 -22.79 -13.22 -2.65
CA VAL A 48 -21.50 -13.82 -2.25
C VAL A 48 -21.62 -15.34 -2.26
N LYS A 49 -20.58 -16.03 -2.74
CA LYS A 49 -20.42 -17.48 -2.63
C LYS A 49 -19.01 -17.82 -2.18
N ILE A 50 -18.90 -18.71 -1.20
CA ILE A 50 -17.68 -19.35 -0.76
C ILE A 50 -17.82 -20.83 -1.14
N ASP A 51 -16.97 -21.30 -2.04
CA ASP A 51 -16.90 -22.68 -2.48
C ASP A 51 -15.69 -23.34 -1.84
N PHE A 52 -15.93 -24.16 -0.81
CA PHE A 52 -14.88 -24.84 -0.04
C PHE A 52 -14.30 -26.05 -0.78
N ARG A 53 -14.90 -26.49 -1.89
CA ARG A 53 -14.38 -27.62 -2.68
C ARG A 53 -13.33 -27.17 -3.70
N ASN A 54 -13.54 -25.98 -4.24
CA ASN A 54 -12.67 -25.40 -5.26
C ASN A 54 -11.73 -24.32 -4.67
N ASP A 55 -11.81 -24.08 -3.36
CA ASP A 55 -11.08 -23.02 -2.65
C ASP A 55 -11.30 -21.62 -3.27
N VAL A 56 -12.54 -21.33 -3.68
CA VAL A 56 -12.89 -20.06 -4.35
C VAL A 56 -13.86 -19.24 -3.53
N VAL A 57 -13.59 -17.94 -3.40
CA VAL A 57 -14.56 -16.93 -2.96
C VAL A 57 -14.97 -16.07 -4.14
N LYS A 58 -16.27 -16.03 -4.42
CA LYS A 58 -16.91 -15.32 -5.53
C LYS A 58 -17.78 -14.17 -4.97
N LEU A 59 -17.47 -12.94 -5.36
CA LEU A 59 -18.11 -11.72 -4.85
C LEU A 59 -18.63 -10.87 -6.01
N ALA A 60 -19.87 -10.41 -5.93
CA ALA A 60 -20.41 -9.42 -6.86
C ALA A 60 -20.04 -8.00 -6.37
N GLY A 61 -19.28 -7.26 -7.18
CA GLY A 61 -18.88 -5.88 -6.88
C GLY A 61 -18.18 -5.67 -5.53
N PRO A 62 -17.17 -6.49 -5.16
CA PRO A 62 -16.50 -6.30 -3.88
C PRO A 62 -15.76 -4.98 -3.84
N VAL A 63 -15.92 -4.22 -2.75
CA VAL A 63 -15.04 -3.09 -2.44
C VAL A 63 -13.87 -3.63 -1.64
N ILE A 64 -12.73 -3.84 -2.30
CA ILE A 64 -11.49 -4.28 -1.67
C ILE A 64 -10.57 -3.05 -1.56
N SER A 65 -10.51 -2.45 -0.37
CA SER A 65 -9.58 -1.36 -0.12
C SER A 65 -8.16 -1.89 0.02
N ARG A 66 -7.28 -1.47 -0.90
CA ARG A 66 -5.84 -1.76 -0.85
C ARG A 66 -5.05 -0.63 -1.47
N ASN A 67 -3.79 -0.51 -1.05
CA ASN A 67 -2.81 0.34 -1.71
C ASN A 67 -2.36 -0.35 -3.01
N ILE A 68 -2.69 0.25 -4.15
CA ILE A 68 -2.23 -0.22 -5.46
C ILE A 68 -1.04 0.66 -5.88
N GLU A 69 0.11 0.07 -6.17
CA GLU A 69 1.27 0.83 -6.67
C GLU A 69 0.91 1.45 -8.03
N ALA A 70 0.84 2.77 -8.07
CA ALA A 70 0.47 3.55 -9.25
C ALA A 70 1.71 4.00 -10.04
N ALA A 71 2.79 4.33 -9.32
CA ALA A 71 4.09 4.65 -9.92
C ALA A 71 5.22 4.42 -8.91
N ALA A 72 6.43 4.23 -9.42
CA ALA A 72 7.64 4.16 -8.61
C ALA A 72 8.82 4.73 -9.39
N GLY A 73 9.82 5.21 -8.66
CA GLY A 73 11.01 5.76 -9.29
C GLY A 73 12.13 6.02 -8.30
N SER A 74 13.24 6.52 -8.83
CA SER A 74 14.41 6.81 -8.03
C SER A 74 15.34 7.79 -8.72
N PHE A 75 16.15 8.49 -7.95
CA PHE A 75 17.18 9.40 -8.47
C PHE A 75 18.38 9.46 -7.50
N TRP A 76 19.54 9.81 -8.03
CA TRP A 76 20.76 10.01 -7.23
C TRP A 76 20.78 11.41 -6.64
N THR A 77 21.27 11.55 -5.41
CA THR A 77 21.59 12.86 -4.85
C THR A 77 22.84 13.40 -5.53
N GLY A 78 22.95 14.72 -5.69
CA GLY A 78 24.08 15.36 -6.41
C GLY A 78 25.45 15.16 -5.75
N GLY A 79 25.46 14.70 -4.49
CA GLY A 79 26.64 14.41 -3.69
C GLY A 79 26.23 13.90 -2.30
N PRO A 80 27.20 13.62 -1.41
CA PRO A 80 26.91 13.30 -0.02
C PRO A 80 26.20 14.49 0.64
N ILE A 81 25.22 14.20 1.48
CA ILE A 81 24.42 15.20 2.20
C ILE A 81 25.06 15.38 3.57
N THR A 82 25.69 16.52 3.78
CA THR A 82 26.30 16.87 5.06
C THR A 82 25.23 17.32 6.05
N VAL A 83 25.31 16.83 7.28
CA VAL A 83 24.38 17.12 8.35
C VAL A 83 25.17 17.66 9.54
N ASN A 84 24.70 18.74 10.16
CA ASN A 84 25.21 19.17 11.44
C ASN A 84 24.77 18.17 12.54
N PRO A 85 25.68 17.39 13.13
CA PRO A 85 25.31 16.37 14.12
C PRO A 85 24.81 16.96 15.45
N ASN A 86 25.08 18.25 15.71
CA ASN A 86 24.70 18.94 16.94
C ASN A 86 23.31 19.63 16.84
N SER A 87 22.66 19.56 15.69
CA SER A 87 21.33 20.13 15.48
C SER A 87 20.23 19.19 16.00
N GLY A 88 19.03 19.76 16.24
CA GLY A 88 17.81 18.98 16.46
C GLY A 88 17.39 18.19 15.22
N LEU A 89 16.15 17.68 15.16
CA LEU A 89 15.61 17.14 13.92
C LEU A 89 15.23 18.29 12.99
N TYR A 90 15.81 18.33 11.79
CA TYR A 90 15.54 19.37 10.79
C TYR A 90 15.60 18.80 9.37
N GLN A 91 14.98 19.53 8.45
CA GLN A 91 15.04 19.25 7.02
C GLN A 91 16.42 19.61 6.49
N VAL A 92 17.12 18.63 5.91
CA VAL A 92 18.47 18.79 5.35
C VAL A 92 18.45 19.03 3.84
N GLU A 93 17.46 18.50 3.13
CA GLU A 93 17.37 18.59 1.68
C GLU A 93 15.90 18.56 1.24
N THR A 94 15.57 19.19 0.12
CA THR A 94 14.24 19.10 -0.51
C THR A 94 14.35 18.96 -2.01
N TRP A 95 13.64 17.99 -2.54
CA TRP A 95 13.40 17.87 -3.97
C TRP A 95 11.95 18.21 -4.24
N GLU A 96 11.74 19.34 -4.93
CA GLU A 96 10.43 19.79 -5.36
C GLU A 96 10.14 19.30 -6.78
N LEU A 97 8.85 19.11 -7.08
CA LEU A 97 8.38 18.75 -8.41
C LEU A 97 9.04 17.49 -8.98
N VAL A 98 9.32 16.48 -8.15
CA VAL A 98 9.81 15.19 -8.61
C VAL A 98 8.73 14.55 -9.49
N GLU A 99 9.03 14.40 -10.77
CA GLU A 99 8.08 13.84 -11.75
C GLU A 99 7.79 12.37 -11.43
N THR A 100 6.51 12.02 -11.30
CA THR A 100 6.10 10.63 -11.08
C THR A 100 5.92 9.86 -12.38
N GLY A 101 5.72 10.58 -13.50
CA GLY A 101 5.31 9.98 -14.77
C GLY A 101 3.86 9.48 -14.79
N LEU A 102 3.15 9.52 -13.66
CA LEU A 102 1.73 9.15 -13.59
C LEU A 102 0.90 10.27 -14.18
N GLN A 103 0.49 10.09 -15.43
CA GLN A 103 -0.43 11.01 -16.09
C GLN A 103 -1.83 10.89 -15.49
N VAL A 104 -2.45 12.02 -15.21
CA VAL A 104 -3.80 12.11 -14.68
C VAL A 104 -4.68 12.96 -15.59
N PRO A 105 -5.99 12.71 -15.63
CA PRO A 105 -6.94 13.58 -16.31
C PRO A 105 -6.86 15.04 -15.83
N VAL A 106 -7.17 15.99 -16.72
CA VAL A 106 -7.08 17.45 -16.44
C VAL A 106 -7.96 17.85 -15.26
N ASP A 107 -9.15 17.29 -15.17
CA ASP A 107 -10.12 17.51 -14.10
C ASP A 107 -9.64 17.01 -12.73
N GLN A 108 -8.66 16.10 -12.66
CA GLN A 108 -8.08 15.67 -11.37
C GLN A 108 -7.03 16.63 -10.80
N VAL A 109 -6.56 17.57 -11.60
CA VAL A 109 -5.51 18.53 -11.19
C VAL A 109 -6.08 19.95 -11.12
N TRP A 110 -7.02 20.27 -12.01
CA TRP A 110 -7.68 21.58 -12.04
C TRP A 110 -8.89 21.65 -11.10
N MET A 111 -9.35 20.52 -10.57
CA MET A 111 -10.45 20.43 -9.62
C MET A 111 -10.09 19.46 -8.49
N ALA A 112 -10.84 19.51 -7.39
CA ALA A 112 -10.68 18.56 -6.30
C ALA A 112 -10.97 17.13 -6.79
N SER A 113 -9.96 16.27 -6.73
CA SER A 113 -10.07 14.86 -7.13
C SER A 113 -10.81 14.04 -6.07
N ASN A 114 -11.56 13.01 -6.51
CA ASN A 114 -12.13 11.99 -5.63
C ASN A 114 -11.17 10.82 -5.36
N LYS A 115 -9.98 10.84 -5.96
CA LYS A 115 -8.94 9.84 -5.74
C LYS A 115 -7.98 10.28 -4.66
N THR A 116 -7.57 9.33 -3.81
CA THR A 116 -6.55 9.54 -2.80
C THR A 116 -5.26 8.85 -3.23
N TYR A 117 -4.16 9.61 -3.19
CA TYR A 117 -2.83 9.08 -3.46
C TYR A 117 -1.95 9.23 -2.22
N LEU A 118 -1.12 8.22 -1.97
CA LEU A 118 -0.17 8.19 -0.88
C LEU A 118 1.23 7.95 -1.43
N ALA A 119 2.20 8.76 -1.02
CA ALA A 119 3.59 8.61 -1.43
C ALA A 119 4.48 8.20 -0.27
N TYR A 120 5.46 7.34 -0.56
CA TYR A 120 6.56 7.02 0.33
C TYR A 120 7.88 7.26 -0.39
N ALA A 121 8.85 7.80 0.33
CA ALA A 121 10.22 7.92 -0.14
C ALA A 121 11.18 7.35 0.90
N ALA A 122 12.33 6.88 0.45
CA ALA A 122 13.40 6.40 1.32
C ALA A 122 14.76 6.75 0.71
N PHE A 123 15.70 7.05 1.59
CA PHE A 123 17.10 7.16 1.23
C PHE A 123 17.76 5.78 1.28
N ASP A 124 18.40 5.40 0.19
CA ASP A 124 19.20 4.20 0.04
C ASP A 124 20.68 4.58 -0.02
N GLY A 125 21.43 4.12 0.97
CA GLY A 125 22.83 4.46 1.17
C GLY A 125 23.29 4.14 2.59
N SER A 126 24.20 4.96 3.10
CA SER A 126 24.78 4.80 4.43
C SER A 126 24.87 6.16 5.13
N ALA A 127 24.86 6.12 6.47
CA ALA A 127 25.03 7.28 7.32
C ALA A 127 26.37 7.20 8.05
N THR A 128 27.04 8.34 8.24
CA THR A 128 28.13 8.49 9.21
C THR A 128 27.64 9.31 10.39
N ALA A 129 28.15 9.02 11.58
CA ALA A 129 27.89 9.79 12.78
C ALA A 129 29.22 10.10 13.48
N PRO A 130 29.29 11.12 14.36
CA PRO A 130 30.45 11.36 15.20
C PRO A 130 30.72 10.13 16.08
N GLY A 131 31.98 9.72 16.22
CA GLY A 131 32.35 8.59 17.08
C GLY A 131 32.01 8.83 18.55
N GLY A 132 31.48 7.81 19.23
CA GLY A 132 31.07 7.85 20.63
C GLY A 132 29.93 6.85 20.88
N ILE A 133 30.00 6.10 21.98
CA ILE A 133 29.07 5.01 22.30
C ILE A 133 27.63 5.58 22.41
N SER A 134 26.79 5.30 21.42
CA SER A 134 25.32 5.39 21.43
C SER A 134 24.72 6.51 22.29
N GLY A 135 24.85 7.77 21.83
CA GLY A 135 24.37 8.93 22.59
C GLY A 135 23.56 9.96 21.79
N ASN A 136 23.59 9.96 20.45
CA ASN A 136 23.12 11.14 19.70
C ASN A 136 21.68 11.05 19.20
N ASN A 137 20.95 9.96 19.46
CA ASN A 137 19.60 9.75 18.92
C ASN A 137 19.59 10.02 17.41
N GLU A 138 20.31 9.18 16.68
CA GLU A 138 20.55 9.33 15.25
C GLU A 138 19.31 8.92 14.45
N TYR A 139 18.74 9.88 13.72
CA TYR A 139 17.59 9.64 12.87
C TYR A 139 17.81 10.27 11.51
N TRP A 140 17.32 9.59 10.49
CA TRP A 140 17.09 10.18 9.19
C TRP A 140 15.91 9.49 8.51
N GLY A 141 15.27 10.21 7.61
CA GLY A 141 14.14 9.68 6.86
C GLY A 141 13.61 10.67 5.87
N CYS A 142 12.88 10.17 4.88
CA CYS A 142 12.22 11.01 3.91
C CYS A 142 10.75 11.18 4.28
N LYS A 143 10.24 12.38 4.09
CA LYS A 143 8.81 12.68 3.99
C LYS A 143 8.50 12.89 2.51
N ALA A 144 7.40 12.32 2.04
CA ALA A 144 6.91 12.53 0.68
C ALA A 144 5.49 13.12 0.74
N GLU A 145 5.26 14.13 -0.08
CA GLU A 145 3.96 14.78 -0.26
C GLU A 145 3.59 14.71 -1.75
N VAL A 146 2.34 14.33 -2.03
CA VAL A 146 1.80 14.30 -3.40
C VAL A 146 1.31 15.70 -3.75
N LEU A 147 1.80 16.23 -4.86
CA LEU A 147 1.50 17.57 -5.36
C LEU A 147 0.69 17.47 -6.67
N PRO A 148 -0.63 17.71 -6.64
CA PRO A 148 -1.46 17.76 -7.84
C PRO A 148 -1.37 19.15 -8.48
N PHE A 149 -0.22 19.47 -9.08
CA PHE A 149 -0.02 20.78 -9.70
C PHE A 149 -0.35 20.79 -11.19
N ALA A 150 -1.11 21.80 -11.60
CA ALA A 150 -1.47 22.03 -12.98
C ALA A 150 -0.25 22.50 -13.78
N ARG A 151 -0.04 21.86 -14.94
CA ARG A 151 0.94 22.31 -15.93
C ARG A 151 0.24 23.05 -17.05
N TRP A 152 0.80 24.18 -17.50
CA TRP A 152 0.22 24.94 -18.61
C TRP A 152 0.32 24.21 -19.95
N ASN A 153 1.48 23.60 -20.24
CA ASN A 153 1.76 22.87 -21.48
C ASN A 153 2.26 21.46 -21.18
N GLY A 154 1.67 20.45 -21.82
CA GLY A 154 2.05 19.04 -21.66
C GLY A 154 1.04 18.25 -20.84
N PRO A 155 1.28 16.94 -20.64
CA PRO A 155 0.38 16.09 -19.87
C PRO A 155 0.31 16.56 -18.42
N GLN A 156 -0.89 16.48 -17.83
CA GLN A 156 -1.06 16.65 -16.39
C GLN A 156 -0.53 15.40 -15.69
N GLN A 157 0.21 15.59 -14.62
CA GLN A 157 0.79 14.49 -13.83
C GLN A 157 0.83 14.87 -12.37
N LEU A 158 0.92 13.87 -11.50
CA LEU A 158 1.24 14.10 -10.10
C LEU A 158 2.74 14.30 -9.94
N TYR A 159 3.13 15.21 -9.06
CA TYR A 159 4.52 15.40 -8.66
C TYR A 159 4.68 15.03 -7.19
N LEU A 160 5.91 14.78 -6.77
CA LEU A 160 6.24 14.63 -5.36
C LEU A 160 7.07 15.81 -4.88
N ARG A 161 6.80 16.25 -3.65
CA ARG A 161 7.80 16.93 -2.83
C ARG A 161 8.38 15.92 -1.87
N ILE A 162 9.70 15.74 -1.92
CA ILE A 162 10.42 14.84 -1.03
C ILE A 162 11.34 15.68 -0.15
N GLU A 163 11.13 15.61 1.16
CA GLU A 163 11.97 16.27 2.16
C GLU A 163 12.79 15.21 2.88
N LEU A 164 14.11 15.38 2.94
CA LEU A 164 14.97 14.56 3.78
C LEU A 164 15.17 15.26 5.12
N TRP A 165 14.92 14.54 6.20
CA TRP A 165 15.09 15.01 7.56
C TRP A 165 16.17 14.21 8.25
N ALA A 166 16.98 14.84 9.09
CA ALA A 166 18.02 14.16 9.85
C ALA A 166 18.30 14.80 11.22
N LYS A 167 18.86 14.00 12.12
CA LYS A 167 19.35 14.36 13.46
C LYS A 167 20.51 13.46 13.85
N GLY A 168 21.52 14.00 14.53
CA GLY A 168 22.57 13.21 15.21
C GLY A 168 23.59 12.52 14.29
N ILE A 169 23.42 12.60 12.97
CA ILE A 169 24.37 12.09 11.97
C ILE A 169 25.22 13.23 11.38
N SER A 170 26.37 12.87 10.81
CA SER A 170 27.30 13.79 10.14
C SER A 170 27.11 13.84 8.63
N ALA A 171 26.74 12.71 8.00
CA ALA A 171 26.45 12.70 6.57
C ALA A 171 25.60 11.50 6.14
N LEU A 172 24.88 11.66 5.02
CA LEU A 172 24.26 10.59 4.24
C LEU A 172 24.95 10.49 2.88
N HIS A 173 25.34 9.28 2.50
CA HIS A 173 26.18 9.04 1.33
C HIS A 173 25.92 7.66 0.73
N ARG A 174 26.54 7.37 -0.42
CA ARG A 174 26.44 6.05 -1.05
C ARG A 174 27.08 4.97 -0.19
N SER A 175 26.45 3.80 -0.08
CA SER A 175 27.08 2.68 0.62
C SER A 175 28.43 2.33 -0.01
N GLY A 176 29.46 2.22 0.84
CA GLY A 176 30.84 1.92 0.43
C GLY A 176 31.60 3.10 -0.20
N ASN A 177 31.00 4.29 -0.35
CA ASN A 177 31.72 5.46 -0.87
C ASN A 177 31.17 6.78 -0.28
N THR A 178 31.94 7.37 0.64
CA THR A 178 31.58 8.59 1.38
C THR A 178 31.66 9.87 0.55
N THR A 179 32.21 9.84 -0.66
CA THR A 179 32.33 11.04 -1.53
C THR A 179 31.19 11.15 -2.54
N LEU A 180 30.33 10.14 -2.63
CA LEU A 180 29.21 10.10 -3.57
C LEU A 180 27.86 10.22 -2.86
N GLY A 181 26.90 10.79 -3.58
CA GLY A 181 25.51 10.83 -3.16
C GLY A 181 24.85 9.46 -3.09
N GLY A 182 23.94 9.31 -2.12
CA GLY A 182 23.07 8.14 -2.08
C GLY A 182 21.94 8.25 -3.10
N LYS A 183 20.96 7.37 -2.97
CA LYS A 183 19.83 7.30 -3.89
C LYS A 183 18.53 7.53 -3.13
N ILE A 184 17.64 8.34 -3.68
CA ILE A 184 16.25 8.40 -3.23
C ILE A 184 15.45 7.42 -4.05
N HIS A 185 14.68 6.56 -3.40
CA HIS A 185 13.63 5.75 -4.03
C HIS A 185 12.29 6.24 -3.53
N TRP A 186 11.30 6.22 -4.39
CA TRP A 186 9.95 6.59 -4.04
C TRP A 186 8.93 5.65 -4.69
N LYS A 187 7.78 5.54 -4.04
CA LYS A 187 6.60 4.83 -4.50
C LYS A 187 5.37 5.69 -4.28
N LEU A 188 4.46 5.65 -5.24
CA LEU A 188 3.15 6.28 -5.22
C LEU A 188 2.09 5.19 -5.27
N TYR A 189 1.14 5.26 -4.35
CA TYR A 189 0.02 4.33 -4.26
C TYR A 189 -1.30 5.07 -4.52
N GLU A 190 -2.19 4.46 -5.28
CA GLU A 190 -3.61 4.83 -5.30
C GLU A 190 -4.32 4.05 -4.18
N VAL A 191 -5.04 4.76 -3.32
CA VAL A 191 -5.82 4.18 -2.22
C VAL A 191 -7.25 4.00 -2.70
N THR A 192 -7.72 2.75 -2.67
CA THR A 192 -9.06 2.33 -3.13
C THR A 192 -9.99 1.98 -1.98
#